data_AF-A0A0V1Q0X2-F1
#
_entry.id   AF-A0A0V1Q0X2-F1
#
_cell.length_a   1.000
_cell.length_b   1.000
_cell.length_c   1.000
_cell.angle_alpha   90.00
_cell.angle_beta   90.00
_cell.angle_gamma   90.00
#
_symmetry.space_group_name_H-M   'P 1'
#
loop_
_entity.id
_entity.type
_entity.pdbx_description
1 polymer ?
#
loop_
_entity_poly.entity_id
_entity_poly.type
_entity_poly.pdbx_seq_one_letter_code
_entity_poly.pdbx_strand_id
1 'polypeptide(L)'
;MGDIGRAVRDRAESFGFEKIVYYNRSKLSPELEKQCEYASTLEELVSVSDVISINCPLNRSTYHLIDDSLISKMKDGVVIVNTARGAVIHEQDMIKHLKTGKIGAAGLDVFENEPVPSKELLDMPSVLALPHMGTHTVQAFSDMESWTIHNIRSALLTGKVQTIVPEQKNTKFN
;
A
#
# COMPACT_ATOMS: atom_id res chain seq x y z
N MET A 1 0.07 4.83 7.60
CA MET A 1 -0.84 3.80 8.12
C MET A 1 -2.30 4.26 8.18
N GLY A 2 -3.09 3.95 7.14
CA GLY A 2 -4.55 4.10 7.13
C GLY A 2 -5.28 2.85 7.63
N ASP A 3 -6.56 2.65 7.27
CA ASP A 3 -7.38 1.52 7.76
C ASP A 3 -6.77 0.16 7.39
N ILE A 4 -6.37 -0.02 6.12
CA ILE A 4 -5.71 -1.24 5.63
C ILE A 4 -4.39 -1.47 6.38
N GLY A 5 -3.55 -0.43 6.49
CA GLY A 5 -2.27 -0.54 7.20
C GLY A 5 -2.44 -0.91 8.67
N ARG A 6 -3.48 -0.42 9.36
CA ARG A 6 -3.79 -0.83 10.74
C ARG A 6 -4.29 -2.29 10.81
N ALA A 7 -5.09 -2.73 9.83
CA ALA A 7 -5.52 -4.12 9.74
C ALA A 7 -4.35 -5.10 9.47
N VAL A 8 -3.35 -4.67 8.70
CA VAL A 8 -2.08 -5.39 8.49
C VAL A 8 -1.29 -5.43 9.79
N ARG A 9 -1.08 -4.28 10.45
CA ARG A 9 -0.42 -4.21 11.77
C ARG A 9 -1.04 -5.19 12.77
N ASP A 10 -2.36 -5.14 12.94
CA ASP A 10 -3.07 -5.97 13.93
C ASP A 10 -2.89 -7.48 13.66
N ARG A 11 -2.76 -7.88 12.39
CA ARG A 11 -2.46 -9.27 12.03
C ARG A 11 -0.98 -9.61 12.24
N ALA A 12 -0.08 -8.68 11.95
CA ALA A 12 1.36 -8.85 12.10
C ALA A 12 1.80 -8.99 13.57
N GLU A 13 1.05 -8.43 14.53
CA GLU A 13 1.35 -8.54 15.98
C GLU A 13 1.58 -9.99 16.43
N SER A 14 0.87 -10.96 15.84
CA SER A 14 1.00 -12.39 16.20
C SER A 14 2.23 -13.09 15.59
N PHE A 15 2.96 -12.43 14.69
CA PHE A 15 4.10 -13.01 13.97
C PHE A 15 5.45 -12.75 14.64
N GLY A 16 5.48 -12.12 15.82
CA GLY A 16 6.70 -11.97 16.62
C GLY A 16 7.69 -10.92 16.10
N PHE A 17 7.23 -9.94 15.31
CA PHE A 17 8.04 -8.77 14.98
C PHE A 17 8.42 -8.01 16.25
N GLU A 18 9.71 -7.66 16.40
CA GLU A 18 10.20 -6.90 17.56
C GLU A 18 9.48 -5.56 17.70
N LYS A 19 9.24 -4.88 16.57
CA LYS A 19 8.50 -3.63 16.51
C LYS A 19 7.81 -3.42 15.17
N ILE A 20 6.80 -2.56 15.17
CA ILE A 20 6.12 -2.10 13.96
C ILE A 20 6.36 -0.60 13.84
N VAL A 21 7.00 -0.19 12.75
CA VAL A 21 7.29 1.21 12.43
C VAL A 21 6.37 1.64 11.29
N TYR A 22 5.88 2.87 11.32
CA TYR A 22 5.08 3.42 10.24
C TYR A 22 5.48 4.85 9.89
N TYR A 23 5.28 5.20 8.62
CA TYR A 23 5.35 6.57 8.14
C TYR A 23 3.97 7.05 7.67
N ASN A 24 3.71 8.32 7.89
CA ASN A 24 2.59 9.10 7.35
C ASN A 24 3.05 10.56 7.23
N ARG A 25 2.39 11.35 6.38
CA ARG A 25 2.59 12.82 6.37
C ARG A 25 2.25 13.49 7.71
N SER A 26 1.41 12.86 8.53
CA SER A 26 1.06 13.33 9.86
C SER A 26 0.97 12.14 10.81
N LYS A 27 1.52 12.32 12.01
CA LYS A 27 1.47 11.32 13.07
C LYS A 27 0.01 11.00 13.42
N LEU A 28 -0.28 9.72 13.63
CA LEU A 28 -1.59 9.26 14.10
C LEU A 28 -1.83 9.71 15.56
N SER A 29 -3.10 9.75 15.96
CA SER A 29 -3.43 9.86 17.38
C SER A 29 -2.91 8.63 18.14
N PRO A 30 -2.62 8.74 19.45
CA PRO A 30 -2.18 7.59 20.25
C PRO A 30 -3.11 6.37 20.17
N GLU A 31 -4.42 6.60 20.09
CA GLU A 31 -5.43 5.54 19.93
C GLU A 31 -5.26 4.76 18.62
N LEU A 32 -5.03 5.44 17.51
CA LEU A 32 -4.86 4.81 16.20
C LEU A 32 -3.45 4.24 16.01
N GLU A 33 -2.44 4.89 16.59
CA GLU A 33 -1.03 4.47 16.58
C GLU A 33 -0.82 3.18 17.37
N LYS A 34 -1.50 3.03 18.52
CA LYS A 34 -1.19 2.03 19.54
C LYS A 34 0.28 2.14 19.97
N GLN A 35 1.03 1.03 19.91
CA GLN A 35 2.43 0.94 20.31
C GLN A 35 3.39 1.01 19.10
N CYS A 36 2.90 1.37 17.91
CA CYS A 36 3.76 1.51 16.74
C CYS A 36 4.67 2.73 16.85
N GLU A 37 5.90 2.61 16.34
CA GLU A 37 6.83 3.72 16.25
C GLU A 37 6.53 4.56 15.01
N TYR A 38 6.40 5.88 15.18
CA TYR A 38 6.26 6.81 14.07
C TYR A 38 7.64 7.23 13.56
N ALA A 39 7.94 6.90 12.31
CA ALA A 39 9.08 7.43 11.58
C ALA A 39 8.75 8.85 11.07
N SER A 40 9.66 9.79 11.33
CA SER A 40 9.50 11.20 10.94
C SER A 40 9.71 11.42 9.45
N THR A 41 10.51 10.57 8.81
CA THR A 41 10.78 10.56 7.36
C THR A 41 10.59 9.17 6.77
N LEU A 42 10.46 9.11 5.45
CA LEU A 42 10.38 7.82 4.76
C LEU A 42 11.73 7.09 4.82
N GLU A 43 12.84 7.82 4.76
CA GLU A 43 14.19 7.30 4.94
C GLU A 43 14.39 6.60 6.28
N GLU A 44 13.89 7.21 7.36
CA GLU A 44 13.92 6.61 8.68
C GLU A 44 13.16 5.28 8.69
N LEU A 45 11.96 5.22 8.11
CA LEU A 45 11.19 3.99 8.00
C LEU A 45 11.97 2.89 7.25
N VAL A 46 12.47 3.19 6.05
CA VAL A 46 13.06 2.17 5.18
C VAL A 46 14.41 1.65 5.70
N SER A 47 15.18 2.50 6.40
CA SER A 47 16.49 2.13 6.93
C SER A 47 16.42 1.17 8.12
N VAL A 48 15.29 1.13 8.84
CA VAL A 48 15.10 0.24 10.00
C VAL A 48 14.26 -1.00 9.70
N SER A 49 13.58 -1.05 8.55
CA SER A 49 12.60 -2.09 8.23
C SER A 49 13.23 -3.31 7.55
N ASP A 50 12.94 -4.50 8.06
CA ASP A 50 13.29 -5.78 7.41
C ASP A 50 12.20 -6.21 6.41
N VAL A 51 10.95 -5.81 6.67
CA VAL A 51 9.79 -6.02 5.80
C VAL A 51 9.03 -4.69 5.65
N ILE A 52 8.76 -4.27 4.42
CA ILE A 52 8.07 -3.02 4.09
C ILE A 52 6.74 -3.33 3.41
N SER A 53 5.62 -2.95 4.03
CA SER A 53 4.28 -3.06 3.44
C SER A 53 3.76 -1.70 2.98
N ILE A 54 3.41 -1.61 1.69
CA ILE A 54 2.96 -0.35 1.06
C ILE A 54 1.43 -0.27 1.12
N ASN A 55 0.94 0.82 1.73
CA ASN A 55 -0.49 1.04 1.99
C ASN A 55 -0.89 2.50 1.73
N CYS A 56 -0.32 3.12 0.70
CA CYS A 56 -0.61 4.51 0.33
C CYS A 56 -1.34 4.59 -1.03
N PRO A 57 -2.20 5.60 -1.22
CA PRO A 57 -2.84 5.82 -2.52
C PRO A 57 -1.82 6.30 -3.54
N LEU A 58 -2.05 6.00 -4.82
CA LEU A 58 -1.28 6.57 -5.92
C LEU A 58 -1.78 7.98 -6.24
N ASN A 59 -0.86 8.94 -6.24
CA ASN A 59 -1.07 10.32 -6.65
C ASN A 59 0.30 10.91 -7.05
N ARG A 60 0.34 12.19 -7.43
CA ARG A 60 1.59 12.85 -7.87
C ARG A 60 2.74 12.78 -6.85
N SER A 61 2.44 12.78 -5.55
CA SER A 61 3.46 12.72 -4.49
C SER A 61 3.91 11.30 -4.14
N THR A 62 3.16 10.28 -4.59
CA THR A 62 3.47 8.87 -4.31
C THR A 62 3.83 8.07 -5.54
N TYR A 63 3.73 8.66 -6.73
CA TYR A 63 4.22 8.09 -7.98
C TYR A 63 5.74 7.93 -7.92
N HIS A 64 6.22 6.69 -8.11
CA HIS A 64 7.63 6.31 -7.96
C HIS A 64 8.25 6.79 -6.64
N LEU A 65 7.46 6.78 -5.57
CA LEU A 65 7.95 7.10 -4.23
C LEU A 65 9.09 6.17 -3.80
N ILE A 66 9.03 4.91 -4.23
CA ILE A 66 10.07 3.92 -4.01
C ILE A 66 10.88 3.78 -5.30
N ASP A 67 11.95 4.57 -5.37
CA ASP A 67 12.92 4.63 -6.48
C ASP A 67 14.29 4.05 -6.06
N ASP A 68 15.25 4.04 -6.98
CA ASP A 68 16.64 3.58 -6.74
C ASP A 68 17.29 4.22 -5.50
N SER A 69 17.04 5.52 -5.28
CA SER A 69 17.61 6.29 -4.17
C SER A 69 17.06 5.83 -2.83
N LEU A 70 15.74 5.62 -2.74
CA LEU A 70 15.11 5.15 -1.52
C LEU A 70 15.44 3.67 -1.24
N ILE A 71 15.44 2.82 -2.28
CA ILE A 71 15.80 1.40 -2.14
C ILE A 71 17.23 1.24 -1.64
N SER A 72 18.16 2.08 -2.10
CA SER A 72 19.56 2.05 -1.65
C SER A 72 19.73 2.30 -0.15
N LYS A 73 18.79 3.00 0.48
CA LYS A 73 18.76 3.29 1.93
C LYS A 73 18.12 2.18 2.76
N MET A 74 17.49 1.18 2.14
CA MET A 74 16.92 0.02 2.83
C MET A 74 18.02 -0.86 3.44
N LYS A 75 17.63 -1.77 4.33
CA LYS A 75 18.50 -2.89 4.71
C LYS A 75 18.77 -3.80 3.52
N ASP A 76 19.91 -4.47 3.51
CA ASP A 76 20.20 -5.52 2.52
C ASP A 76 19.33 -6.74 2.80
N GLY A 77 18.75 -7.33 1.75
CA GLY A 77 17.84 -8.46 1.87
C GLY A 77 16.41 -8.08 2.31
N VAL A 78 16.05 -6.79 2.28
CA VAL A 78 14.70 -6.32 2.66
C VAL A 78 13.61 -7.01 1.84
N VAL A 79 12.46 -7.28 2.47
CA VAL A 79 11.27 -7.79 1.78
C VAL A 79 10.28 -6.66 1.52
N ILE A 80 9.82 -6.52 0.27
CA ILE A 80 8.80 -5.54 -0.10
C ILE A 80 7.46 -6.23 -0.35
N VAL A 81 6.39 -5.71 0.24
CA VAL A 81 5.01 -6.17 0.00
C VAL A 81 4.18 -4.99 -0.55
N ASN A 82 3.62 -5.15 -1.74
CA ASN A 82 2.76 -4.14 -2.35
C ASN A 82 1.39 -4.73 -2.71
N THR A 83 0.37 -4.28 -1.98
CA THR A 83 -1.06 -4.56 -2.24
C THR A 83 -1.85 -3.27 -2.46
N ALA A 84 -1.16 -2.16 -2.69
CA ALA A 84 -1.75 -0.84 -2.88
C ALA A 84 -1.85 -0.49 -4.36
N ARG A 85 -0.80 0.09 -4.95
CA ARG A 85 -0.73 0.45 -6.37
C ARG A 85 0.69 0.22 -6.88
N GLY A 86 0.84 -0.39 -8.05
CA GLY A 86 2.15 -0.77 -8.57
C GLY A 86 3.07 0.42 -8.83
N ALA A 87 2.56 1.48 -9.48
CA ALA A 87 3.32 2.70 -9.80
C ALA A 87 3.77 3.54 -8.58
N VAL A 88 3.55 3.08 -7.35
CA VAL A 88 4.22 3.64 -6.16
C VAL A 88 5.70 3.23 -6.13
N ILE A 89 6.03 2.08 -6.71
CA ILE A 89 7.39 1.61 -6.91
C ILE A 89 7.78 1.90 -8.37
N HIS A 90 9.00 2.38 -8.60
CA HIS A 90 9.58 2.34 -9.94
C HIS A 90 10.04 0.91 -10.23
N GLU A 91 9.29 0.17 -11.06
CA GLU A 91 9.41 -1.29 -11.19
C GLU A 91 10.80 -1.71 -11.69
N GLN A 92 11.41 -0.90 -12.57
CA GLN A 92 12.74 -1.18 -13.12
C GLN A 92 13.85 -1.09 -12.07
N ASP A 93 13.75 -0.15 -11.11
CA ASP A 93 14.71 -0.08 -10.01
C ASP A 93 14.54 -1.26 -9.07
N MET A 94 13.30 -1.66 -8.78
CA MET A 94 13.03 -2.86 -7.99
C MET A 94 13.62 -4.11 -8.65
N ILE A 95 13.44 -4.31 -9.95
CA ILE A 95 14.05 -5.40 -10.73
C ILE A 95 15.57 -5.40 -10.59
N LYS A 96 16.21 -4.24 -10.73
CA LYS A 96 17.67 -4.09 -10.57
C LYS A 96 18.11 -4.53 -9.16
N HIS A 97 17.41 -4.09 -8.11
CA HIS A 97 17.76 -4.39 -6.72
C HIS A 97 17.38 -5.80 -6.26
N LEU A 98 16.39 -6.44 -6.89
CA LEU A 98 16.11 -7.87 -6.72
C LEU A 98 17.25 -8.72 -7.29
N LYS A 99 17.79 -8.36 -8.46
CA LYS A 99 18.92 -9.08 -9.09
C LYS A 99 20.19 -9.03 -8.24
N THR A 100 20.43 -7.94 -7.51
CA THR A 100 21.62 -7.79 -6.65
C THR A 100 21.41 -8.38 -5.25
N GLY A 101 20.19 -8.75 -4.87
CA GLY A 101 19.83 -9.17 -3.52
C GLY A 101 19.69 -8.02 -2.52
N LYS A 102 19.77 -6.76 -2.98
CA LYS A 102 19.46 -5.61 -2.12
C LYS A 102 18.03 -5.72 -1.61
N ILE A 103 17.09 -6.05 -2.50
CA ILE A 103 15.77 -6.54 -2.15
C ILE A 103 15.87 -8.07 -2.15
N GLY A 104 15.63 -8.69 -1.01
CA GLY A 104 15.72 -10.14 -0.85
C GLY A 104 14.53 -10.87 -1.45
N ALA A 105 13.33 -10.29 -1.35
CA ALA A 105 12.11 -10.81 -1.94
C ALA A 105 11.04 -9.73 -2.13
N ALA A 106 10.09 -9.98 -3.02
CA ALA A 106 8.92 -9.13 -3.20
C ALA A 106 7.60 -9.95 -3.25
N GLY A 107 6.58 -9.49 -2.53
CA GLY A 107 5.21 -9.98 -2.61
C GLY A 107 4.30 -8.92 -3.23
N LEU A 108 3.82 -9.17 -4.44
CA LEU A 108 3.16 -8.17 -5.27
C LEU A 108 1.76 -8.65 -5.66
N ASP A 109 0.75 -7.86 -5.33
CA ASP A 109 -0.61 -8.00 -5.88
C ASP A 109 -0.90 -6.97 -6.98
N VAL A 110 -0.03 -5.98 -7.14
CA VAL A 110 -0.19 -4.85 -8.07
C VAL A 110 1.12 -4.56 -8.78
N PHE A 111 1.03 -4.08 -10.02
CA PHE A 111 2.17 -3.87 -10.92
C PHE A 111 2.11 -2.49 -11.59
N GLU A 112 3.25 -1.96 -12.03
CA GLU A 112 3.27 -0.63 -12.63
C GLU A 112 2.47 -0.60 -13.94
N ASN A 113 2.57 -1.68 -14.73
CA ASN A 113 1.88 -1.84 -16.00
C ASN A 113 0.84 -2.96 -15.93
N GLU A 114 -0.29 -2.72 -15.27
CA GLU A 114 -1.41 -3.67 -15.27
C GLU A 114 -2.23 -3.57 -16.57
N PRO A 115 -2.76 -4.70 -17.10
CA PRO A 115 -2.74 -6.07 -16.54
C PRO A 115 -1.56 -6.92 -17.06
N VAL A 116 -0.52 -6.31 -17.62
CA VAL A 116 0.62 -7.02 -18.26
C VAL A 116 1.92 -6.67 -17.54
N PRO A 117 2.20 -7.28 -16.37
CA PRO A 117 3.43 -7.02 -15.63
C PRO A 117 4.67 -7.37 -16.44
N SER A 118 5.83 -6.84 -16.03
CA SER A 118 7.10 -7.26 -16.60
C SER A 118 7.28 -8.77 -16.48
N LYS A 119 7.46 -9.45 -17.62
CA LYS A 119 7.77 -10.88 -17.65
C LYS A 119 9.05 -11.18 -16.85
N GLU A 120 10.05 -10.30 -16.95
CA GLU A 120 11.29 -10.46 -16.21
C GLU A 120 11.04 -10.49 -14.70
N LEU A 121 10.14 -9.64 -14.19
CA LEU A 121 9.78 -9.62 -12.78
C LEU A 121 9.03 -10.90 -12.36
N LEU A 122 8.11 -11.37 -13.21
CA LEU A 122 7.33 -12.60 -12.95
C LEU A 122 8.18 -13.87 -12.99
N ASP A 123 9.25 -13.87 -13.78
CA ASP A 123 10.17 -15.01 -13.90
C ASP A 123 11.18 -15.07 -12.72
N MET A 124 11.22 -14.06 -11.84
CA MET A 124 12.15 -14.03 -10.70
C MET A 124 11.72 -14.97 -9.56
N PRO A 125 12.60 -15.87 -9.07
CA PRO A 125 12.26 -16.80 -8.00
C PRO A 125 12.06 -16.13 -6.63
N SER A 126 12.54 -14.90 -6.45
CA SER A 126 12.36 -14.09 -5.25
C SER A 126 11.06 -13.26 -5.26
N VAL A 127 10.21 -13.43 -6.28
CA VAL A 127 8.97 -12.69 -6.44
C VAL A 127 7.75 -13.62 -6.33
N LEU A 128 6.84 -13.29 -5.42
CA LEU A 128 5.50 -13.85 -5.37
C LEU A 128 4.54 -12.83 -6.00
N ALA A 129 3.84 -13.24 -7.06
CA ALA A 129 2.94 -12.40 -7.83
C ALA A 129 1.48 -12.89 -7.76
N LEU A 130 0.55 -11.97 -7.54
CA LEU A 130 -0.89 -12.19 -7.60
C LEU A 130 -1.52 -11.17 -8.57
N PRO A 131 -2.57 -11.55 -9.34
CA PRO A 131 -3.15 -10.68 -10.36
C PRO A 131 -4.22 -9.74 -9.79
N HIS A 132 -3.85 -8.85 -8.86
CA HIS A 132 -4.74 -7.85 -8.25
C HIS A 132 -5.96 -8.45 -7.56
N MET A 133 -5.71 -9.41 -6.67
CA MET A 133 -6.70 -10.25 -6.01
C MET A 133 -7.10 -9.79 -4.60
N GLY A 134 -6.55 -8.68 -4.09
CA GLY A 134 -6.72 -8.27 -2.69
C GLY A 134 -8.18 -8.22 -2.19
N THR A 135 -9.13 -7.85 -3.04
CA THR A 135 -10.57 -7.84 -2.72
C THR A 135 -11.37 -8.94 -3.41
N HIS A 136 -10.74 -9.90 -4.10
CA HIS A 136 -11.38 -10.95 -4.90
C HIS A 136 -12.00 -12.09 -4.07
N THR A 137 -12.97 -11.72 -3.23
CA THR A 137 -13.85 -12.64 -2.52
C THR A 137 -15.31 -12.28 -2.79
N VAL A 138 -16.21 -13.27 -2.76
CA VAL A 138 -17.65 -13.05 -2.99
C VAL A 138 -18.21 -12.01 -2.02
N GLN A 139 -17.81 -12.08 -0.75
CA GLN A 139 -18.27 -11.17 0.29
C GLN A 139 -17.80 -9.73 0.03
N ALA A 140 -16.49 -9.52 -0.19
CA ALA A 140 -15.97 -8.18 -0.41
C ALA A 140 -16.53 -7.53 -1.69
N PHE A 141 -16.68 -8.30 -2.78
CA PHE A 141 -17.34 -7.82 -4.00
C PHE A 141 -18.79 -7.41 -3.73
N SER A 142 -19.58 -8.27 -3.06
CA SER A 142 -20.98 -7.98 -2.75
C SER A 142 -21.12 -6.72 -1.87
N ASP A 143 -20.26 -6.58 -0.86
CA ASP A 143 -20.26 -5.43 0.04
C ASP A 143 -19.89 -4.13 -0.69
N MET A 144 -18.88 -4.18 -1.57
CA MET A 144 -18.46 -3.03 -2.39
C MET A 144 -19.53 -2.60 -3.40
N GLU A 145 -20.18 -3.55 -4.07
CA GLU A 145 -21.29 -3.30 -4.98
C GLU A 145 -22.49 -2.68 -4.24
N SER A 146 -22.86 -3.29 -3.12
CA SER A 146 -23.92 -2.80 -2.23
C SER A 146 -23.63 -1.39 -1.76
N TRP A 147 -22.40 -1.09 -1.33
CA TRP A 147 -21.98 0.24 -0.89
C TRP A 147 -22.08 1.29 -2.00
N THR A 148 -21.68 0.91 -3.22
CA THR A 148 -21.81 1.76 -4.42
C THR A 148 -23.28 2.08 -4.71
N ILE A 149 -24.14 1.05 -4.74
CA ILE A 149 -25.58 1.21 -4.98
C ILE A 149 -26.21 2.09 -3.89
N HIS A 150 -25.84 1.91 -2.63
CA HIS A 150 -26.33 2.73 -1.52
C HIS A 150 -25.91 4.19 -1.65
N ASN A 151 -24.66 4.47 -2.07
CA ASN A 151 -24.22 5.84 -2.35
C ASN A 151 -25.05 6.50 -3.46
N ILE A 152 -25.28 5.81 -4.58
CA ILE A 152 -26.08 6.31 -5.71
C ILE A 152 -27.52 6.58 -5.25
N ARG A 153 -28.13 5.61 -4.58
CA ARG A 153 -29.50 5.76 -4.06
C ARG A 153 -29.61 6.92 -3.08
N SER A 154 -28.66 7.07 -2.16
CA SER A 154 -28.61 8.18 -1.21
C SER A 154 -28.53 9.52 -1.94
N ALA A 155 -27.69 9.62 -2.97
CA ALA A 155 -27.55 10.85 -3.75
C ALA A 155 -28.86 11.22 -4.45
N LEU A 156 -29.54 10.25 -5.09
CA LEU A 156 -30.80 10.48 -5.81
C LEU A 156 -31.95 10.88 -4.86
N LEU A 157 -32.01 10.30 -3.66
CA LEU A 157 -33.12 10.52 -2.74
C LEU A 157 -32.92 11.73 -1.81
N THR A 158 -31.66 12.05 -1.48
CA THR A 158 -31.34 13.01 -0.41
C THR A 158 -30.38 14.12 -0.83
N GLY A 159 -29.80 14.03 -2.03
CA GLY A 159 -28.72 14.92 -2.48
C GLY A 159 -27.39 14.70 -1.74
N LYS A 160 -27.25 13.64 -0.94
CA LYS A 160 -26.05 13.34 -0.14
C LYS A 160 -25.52 11.94 -0.45
N VAL A 161 -24.20 11.78 -0.44
CA VAL A 161 -23.50 10.49 -0.55
C VAL A 161 -23.07 9.99 0.84
N GLN A 162 -22.88 8.67 1.00
CA GLN A 162 -22.40 8.07 2.24
C GLN A 162 -20.89 8.26 2.42
N THR A 163 -20.12 8.08 1.33
CA THR A 163 -18.66 8.17 1.35
C THR A 163 -18.19 9.03 0.18
N ILE A 164 -18.05 10.34 0.44
CA ILE A 164 -17.43 11.26 -0.50
C ILE A 164 -15.91 11.11 -0.50
N VAL A 165 -15.30 11.20 -1.67
CA VAL A 165 -13.83 11.23 -1.76
C VAL A 165 -13.28 12.48 -1.06
N PRO A 166 -12.11 12.41 -0.38
CA PRO A 166 -11.58 13.53 0.38
C PRO A 166 -11.43 14.83 -0.42
N GLU A 167 -11.08 14.73 -1.70
CA GLU A 167 -10.90 15.84 -2.63
C GLU A 167 -12.18 16.64 -2.85
N GLN A 168 -13.35 16.02 -2.67
CA GLN A 168 -14.66 16.63 -2.88
C GLN A 168 -15.40 16.96 -1.58
N LYS A 169 -14.79 16.76 -0.41
CA LYS A 169 -15.46 16.91 0.90
C LYS A 169 -16.18 18.26 1.09
N ASN A 170 -15.67 19.33 0.47
CA ASN A 170 -16.23 20.67 0.55
C ASN A 170 -16.94 21.11 -0.75
N THR A 171 -17.07 20.22 -1.73
CA THR A 171 -17.77 20.50 -2.98
C THR A 171 -19.26 20.61 -2.70
N LYS A 172 -19.86 21.72 -3.16
CA LYS A 172 -21.32 21.86 -3.20
C LYS A 172 -21.80 21.33 -4.54
N PHE A 173 -22.59 20.27 -4.51
CA PHE A 173 -23.29 19.77 -5.69
C PHE A 173 -24.59 20.58 -5.80
N ASN A 174 -24.75 21.30 -6.91
CA ASN A 174 -25.92 22.13 -7.21
C ASN A 174 -27.11 21.27 -7.64
#